data_AF-A0A9N8KVU2-F1
#
_entry.id   AF-A0A9N8KVU2-F1
#
_cell.length_a   1.000
_cell.length_b   1.000
_cell.length_c   1.000
_cell.angle_alpha   90.00
_cell.angle_beta   90.00
_cell.angle_gamma   90.00
#
_symmetry.space_group_name_H-M   'P 1'
#
loop_
_entity.id
_entity.type
_entity.pdbx_description
1 polymer ?
#
loop_
_entity_poly.entity_id
_entity_poly.type
_entity_poly.pdbx_seq_one_letter_code
_entity_poly.pdbx_strand_id
1 'polypeptide(L)'
;MYFLFLQWVLPKFVKLNEYFQSKDPKITESDGQMRITYKDLLYTFMDRDHVNQTPPHQINPENTQFHISRVYLGVKIMKEMEKEEVKNNREKLTEFHEKTKSFLVTSCVQMTKRYDFNNKLLPLLKFTCRLKRLSKAVRGNNYRPFYP
;
A
#
# COMPACT_ATOMS: atom_id res chain seq x y z
N MET A 1 21.78 8.61 -1.84
CA MET A 1 20.79 7.62 -2.34
C MET A 1 19.75 7.20 -1.31
N TYR A 2 20.13 6.72 -0.13
CA TYR A 2 19.16 6.27 0.90
C TYR A 2 18.14 7.35 1.31
N PHE A 3 18.56 8.62 1.37
CA PHE A 3 17.65 9.74 1.57
C PHE A 3 16.55 9.85 0.48
N LEU A 4 16.90 9.66 -0.80
CA LEU A 4 15.94 9.68 -1.91
C LEU A 4 14.94 8.52 -1.80
N PHE A 5 15.41 7.36 -1.31
CA PHE A 5 14.55 6.22 -0.99
C PHE A 5 13.55 6.54 0.10
N LEU A 6 13.99 7.13 1.21
CA LEU A 6 13.11 7.55 2.29
C LEU A 6 12.09 8.59 1.80
N GLN A 7 12.53 9.59 1.03
CA GLN A 7 11.64 10.59 0.44
C GLN A 7 10.57 9.97 -0.47
N TRP A 8 10.87 8.86 -1.14
CA TRP A 8 9.91 8.16 -1.99
C TRP A 8 8.96 7.24 -1.20
N VAL A 9 9.47 6.49 -0.22
CA VAL A 9 8.68 5.47 0.48
C VAL A 9 7.88 6.03 1.67
N LEU A 10 8.44 6.99 2.43
CA LEU A 10 7.80 7.53 3.63
C LEU A 10 6.43 8.18 3.38
N PRO A 11 6.20 8.94 2.29
CA PRO A 11 4.88 9.51 2.00
C PRO A 11 3.76 8.46 1.91
N LYS A 12 4.07 7.21 1.52
CA LYS A 12 3.09 6.12 1.49
C LYS A 12 2.59 5.80 2.91
N PHE A 13 3.50 5.75 3.89
CA PHE A 13 3.15 5.51 5.29
C PHE A 13 2.49 6.71 5.96
N VAL A 14 2.97 7.93 5.68
CA VAL A 14 2.36 9.16 6.22
C VAL A 14 0.90 9.27 5.77
N LYS A 15 0.65 9.12 4.47
CA LYS A 15 -0.70 9.17 3.91
C LYS A 15 -1.59 8.05 4.48
N LEU A 16 -1.06 6.84 4.63
CA LEU A 16 -1.78 5.75 5.28
C LEU A 16 -2.17 6.11 6.71
N ASN A 17 -1.24 6.66 7.49
CA ASN A 17 -1.46 7.07 8.87
C ASN A 17 -2.51 8.19 8.99
N GLU A 18 -2.54 9.14 8.06
CA GLU A 18 -3.59 10.17 7.99
C GLU A 18 -5.00 9.59 7.89
N TYR A 19 -5.20 8.50 7.14
CA TYR A 19 -6.50 7.81 7.08
C TYR A 19 -6.91 7.24 8.44
N PHE A 20 -5.97 6.63 9.18
CA PHE A 20 -6.23 6.08 10.51
C PHE A 20 -6.40 7.14 11.60
N GLN A 21 -5.78 8.31 11.43
CA GLN A 21 -5.85 9.44 12.38
C GLN A 21 -6.95 10.45 12.05
N SER A 22 -7.77 10.18 11.02
CA SER A 22 -8.84 11.10 10.62
C SER A 22 -9.92 11.24 11.71
N LYS A 23 -10.37 12.48 11.96
CA LYS A 23 -11.38 12.81 12.99
C LYS A 23 -12.75 12.16 12.74
N ASP A 24 -13.04 11.83 11.49
CA ASP A 24 -14.22 11.06 11.09
C ASP A 24 -13.73 9.68 10.62
N PRO A 25 -13.83 8.62 11.46
CA PRO A 25 -13.23 7.33 11.17
C PRO A 25 -13.91 6.68 9.96
N LYS A 26 -13.31 6.89 8.79
CA LYS A 26 -13.70 6.28 7.52
C LYS A 26 -13.14 4.87 7.42
N ILE A 27 -13.61 3.98 8.30
CA ILE A 27 -13.12 2.60 8.48
C ILE A 27 -13.00 1.86 7.13
N THR A 28 -13.98 2.03 6.24
CA THR A 28 -14.04 1.35 4.94
C THR A 28 -13.01 1.88 3.94
N GLU A 29 -12.72 3.17 4.01
CA GLU A 29 -11.69 3.83 3.22
C GLU A 29 -10.30 3.49 3.76
N SER A 30 -10.13 3.44 5.09
CA SER A 30 -8.88 3.03 5.73
C SER A 30 -8.51 1.57 5.43
N ASP A 31 -9.49 0.64 5.43
CA ASP A 31 -9.26 -0.75 4.96
C ASP A 31 -8.78 -0.79 3.51
N GLY A 32 -9.48 -0.07 2.62
CA GLY A 32 -9.09 0.00 1.22
C GLY A 32 -7.68 0.54 1.03
N GLN A 33 -7.33 1.62 1.72
CA GLN A 33 -6.01 2.25 1.62
C GLN A 33 -4.90 1.40 2.22
N MET A 34 -5.17 0.68 3.32
CA MET A 34 -4.23 -0.28 3.88
C MET A 34 -3.91 -1.40 2.88
N ARG A 35 -4.93 -2.00 2.27
CA ARG A 35 -4.75 -3.07 1.27
C ARG A 35 -4.01 -2.59 0.03
N ILE A 36 -4.33 -1.39 -0.46
CA ILE A 36 -3.65 -0.77 -1.60
C ILE A 36 -2.18 -0.52 -1.25
N THR A 37 -1.91 0.15 -0.13
CA THR A 37 -0.54 0.49 0.28
C THR A 37 0.31 -0.75 0.50
N TYR A 38 -0.26 -1.79 1.11
CA TYR A 38 0.41 -3.07 1.32
C TYR A 38 0.81 -3.72 -0.01
N LYS A 39 -0.13 -3.87 -0.96
CA LYS A 39 0.17 -4.41 -2.29
C LYS A 39 1.17 -3.57 -3.06
N ASP A 40 1.03 -2.24 -3.01
CA ASP A 40 1.95 -1.30 -3.62
C ASP A 40 3.39 -1.50 -3.15
N LEU A 41 3.60 -1.77 -1.86
CA LEU A 41 4.93 -2.08 -1.31
C LEU A 41 5.41 -3.46 -1.76
N LEU A 42 4.55 -4.49 -1.74
CA LEU A 42 4.92 -5.83 -2.20
C LEU A 42 5.37 -5.83 -3.67
N TYR A 43 4.67 -5.11 -4.56
CA TYR A 43 5.05 -5.01 -5.98
C TYR A 43 6.43 -4.40 -6.24
N THR A 44 7.06 -3.79 -5.24
CA THR A 44 8.41 -3.23 -5.38
C THR A 44 9.49 -4.30 -5.32
N PHE A 45 9.27 -5.40 -4.60
CA PHE A 45 10.29 -6.42 -4.35
C PHE A 45 9.81 -7.87 -4.49
N MET A 46 8.52 -8.12 -4.64
CA MET A 46 7.94 -9.45 -4.90
C MET A 46 7.38 -9.56 -6.31
N ASP A 47 7.31 -10.80 -6.80
CA ASP A 47 6.69 -11.15 -8.07
C ASP A 47 5.22 -10.69 -8.12
N ARG A 48 4.83 -10.06 -9.23
CA ARG A 48 3.50 -9.47 -9.38
C ARG A 48 2.41 -10.51 -9.47
N ASP A 49 2.67 -11.62 -10.16
CA ASP A 49 1.68 -12.68 -10.34
C ASP A 49 1.38 -13.34 -8.99
N HIS A 50 2.42 -13.62 -8.20
CA HIS A 50 2.26 -14.09 -6.83
C HIS A 50 1.42 -13.13 -5.96
N VAL A 51 1.74 -11.82 -5.97
CA VAL A 51 1.00 -10.82 -5.17
C VAL A 51 -0.45 -10.66 -5.63
N ASN A 52 -0.74 -10.88 -6.92
CA ASN A 52 -2.08 -10.76 -7.46
C ASN A 52 -2.96 -11.98 -7.16
N GLN A 53 -2.38 -13.18 -7.26
CA GLN A 53 -3.08 -14.44 -7.09
C GLN A 53 -3.21 -14.86 -5.62
N THR A 54 -2.35 -14.34 -4.75
CA THR A 54 -2.34 -14.69 -3.32
C THR A 54 -3.14 -13.68 -2.50
N PRO A 55 -4.09 -14.14 -1.66
CA PRO A 55 -4.76 -13.27 -0.68
C PRO A 55 -3.75 -12.56 0.24
N PRO A 56 -3.92 -11.26 0.56
CA PRO A 56 -2.91 -10.49 1.33
C PRO A 56 -2.50 -11.10 2.68
N HIS A 57 -3.40 -11.81 3.36
CA HIS A 57 -3.10 -12.46 4.64
C HIS A 57 -2.27 -13.75 4.51
N GLN A 58 -2.12 -14.29 3.31
CA GLN A 58 -1.34 -15.49 3.02
C GLN A 58 0.04 -15.18 2.41
N ILE A 59 0.27 -13.92 2.03
CA ILE A 59 1.57 -13.50 1.50
C ILE A 59 2.56 -13.44 2.65
N ASN A 60 3.68 -14.17 2.51
CA ASN A 60 4.83 -14.05 3.40
C ASN A 60 5.89 -13.14 2.76
N PRO A 61 6.07 -11.89 3.23
CA PRO A 61 7.05 -10.96 2.68
C PRO A 61 8.51 -11.38 2.90
N GLU A 62 8.77 -12.34 3.77
CA GLU A 62 10.12 -12.85 4.04
C GLU A 62 10.48 -14.03 3.12
N ASN A 63 9.50 -14.58 2.38
CA ASN A 63 9.75 -15.68 1.46
C ASN A 63 10.50 -15.20 0.21
N THR A 64 11.81 -15.40 0.22
CA THR A 64 12.73 -14.96 -0.83
C THR A 64 12.50 -15.66 -2.17
N GLN A 65 11.82 -16.80 -2.22
CA GLN A 65 11.48 -17.51 -3.46
C GLN A 65 10.70 -16.63 -4.44
N PHE A 66 9.84 -15.75 -3.91
CA PHE A 66 9.02 -14.84 -4.73
C PHE A 66 9.63 -13.44 -4.85
N HIS A 67 10.86 -13.23 -4.39
CA HIS A 67 11.51 -11.92 -4.51
C HIS A 67 12.07 -11.72 -5.91
N ILE A 68 11.78 -10.56 -6.50
CA ILE A 68 12.38 -10.18 -7.79
C ILE A 68 13.84 -9.74 -7.61
N SER A 69 14.63 -9.96 -8.65
CA SER A 69 16.05 -9.57 -8.66
C SER A 69 16.23 -8.04 -8.70
N ARG A 70 15.36 -7.32 -9.43
CA ARG A 70 15.43 -5.86 -9.58
C ARG A 70 14.28 -5.18 -8.86
N VAL A 71 14.58 -4.57 -7.71
CA VAL A 71 13.60 -3.82 -6.92
C VAL A 71 13.26 -2.51 -7.62
N TYR A 72 11.97 -2.20 -7.77
CA TYR A 72 11.52 -0.92 -8.30
C TYR A 72 11.43 0.13 -7.18
N LEU A 73 12.36 1.10 -7.18
CA LEU A 73 12.50 2.12 -6.12
C LEU A 73 12.01 3.52 -6.56
N GLY A 74 11.28 3.60 -7.68
CA GLY A 74 10.75 4.85 -8.22
C GLY A 74 11.74 5.62 -9.12
N VAL A 75 11.17 6.39 -10.05
CA VAL A 75 11.89 6.99 -11.19
C VAL A 75 13.11 7.84 -10.78
N LYS A 76 12.99 8.64 -9.71
CA LYS A 76 14.10 9.51 -9.27
C LYS A 76 15.34 8.70 -8.85
N ILE A 77 15.12 7.58 -8.17
CA ILE A 77 16.21 6.72 -7.68
C ILE A 77 16.80 5.92 -8.83
N MET A 78 15.96 5.39 -9.71
CA MET A 78 16.40 4.69 -10.92
C MET A 78 17.30 5.60 -11.78
N LYS A 79 16.92 6.87 -11.98
CA LYS A 79 17.77 7.84 -12.70
C LYS A 79 19.08 8.15 -11.98
N GLU A 80 19.07 8.22 -10.65
CA GLU A 80 20.29 8.46 -9.87
C GLU A 80 21.26 7.28 -9.98
N MET A 81 20.73 6.05 -10.03
CA MET A 81 21.51 4.82 -10.20
C MET A 81 22.15 4.69 -11.58
N GLU A 82 21.59 5.34 -12.60
CA GLU A 82 22.12 5.34 -13.96
C GLU A 82 23.30 6.29 -14.15
N LYS A 83 23.55 7.22 -13.21
CA LYS A 83 24.72 8.10 -13.25
C LYS A 83 26.01 7.28 -13.15
N GLU A 84 26.96 7.53 -14.04
CA GLU A 84 28.21 6.76 -14.14
C GLU A 84 29.00 6.71 -12.81
N GLU A 85 29.04 7.81 -12.07
CA GLU A 85 29.68 7.89 -10.74
C GLU A 85 29.11 6.88 -9.73
N VAL A 86 27.80 6.61 -9.83
CA VAL A 86 27.08 5.69 -8.93
C VAL A 86 27.14 4.27 -9.46
N LYS A 87 26.91 4.10 -10.77
CA LYS A 87 26.92 2.82 -11.48
C LYS A 87 28.26 2.11 -11.39
N ASN A 88 29.36 2.85 -11.39
CA ASN A 88 30.71 2.30 -11.26
C ASN A 88 31.03 1.83 -9.83
N ASN A 89 30.26 2.25 -8.83
CA ASN A 89 30.39 1.79 -7.45
C ASN A 89 29.42 0.64 -7.13
N ARG A 90 29.73 -0.55 -7.66
CA ARG A 90 28.88 -1.74 -7.52
C ARG A 90 28.63 -2.16 -6.07
N GLU A 91 29.64 -2.05 -5.19
CA GLU A 91 29.51 -2.43 -3.78
C GLU A 91 28.46 -1.58 -3.06
N LYS A 92 28.55 -0.24 -3.20
CA LYS A 92 27.55 0.67 -2.61
C LYS A 92 26.15 0.46 -3.18
N LEU A 93 26.03 0.09 -4.45
CA LEU A 93 24.75 -0.24 -5.07
C LEU A 93 24.14 -1.53 -4.51
N THR A 94 24.95 -2.58 -4.32
CA THR A 94 24.51 -3.82 -3.69
C THR A 94 24.04 -3.56 -2.26
N GLU A 95 24.84 -2.87 -1.46
CA GLU A 95 24.49 -2.51 -0.08
C GLU A 95 23.19 -1.68 -0.03
N PHE A 96 23.03 -0.72 -0.95
CA PHE A 96 21.81 0.08 -1.07
C PHE A 96 20.59 -0.79 -1.41
N HIS A 97 20.70 -1.72 -2.36
CA HIS A 97 19.62 -2.64 -2.71
C HIS A 97 19.23 -3.54 -1.53
N GLU A 98 20.21 -4.10 -0.82
CA GLU A 98 19.96 -4.95 0.34
C GLU A 98 19.26 -4.17 1.47
N LYS A 99 19.75 -2.98 1.80
CA LYS A 99 19.13 -2.13 2.83
C LYS A 99 17.72 -1.70 2.47
N THR A 100 17.48 -1.28 1.23
CA THR A 100 16.15 -0.86 0.77
C THR A 100 15.17 -2.03 0.73
N LYS A 101 15.61 -3.20 0.24
CA LYS A 101 14.80 -4.42 0.25
C LYS A 101 14.47 -4.85 1.68
N SER A 102 15.46 -4.87 2.57
CA SER A 102 15.25 -5.19 4.00
C SER A 102 14.22 -4.25 4.65
N PHE A 103 14.30 -2.95 4.35
CA PHE A 103 13.32 -1.97 4.82
C PHE A 103 11.90 -2.28 4.32
N LEU A 104 11.75 -2.61 3.02
CA LEU A 104 10.46 -2.91 2.40
C LEU A 104 9.83 -4.19 2.95
N VAL A 105 10.63 -5.25 3.08
CA VAL A 105 10.24 -6.52 3.70
C VAL A 105 9.78 -6.29 5.13
N THR A 106 10.64 -5.64 5.94
CA THR A 106 10.33 -5.33 7.34
C THR A 106 9.04 -4.52 7.45
N SER A 107 8.86 -3.52 6.59
CA SER A 107 7.63 -2.72 6.57
C SER A 107 6.40 -3.57 6.32
N CYS A 108 6.42 -4.47 5.33
CA CYS A 108 5.30 -5.36 5.04
C CYS A 108 5.00 -6.32 6.20
N VAL A 109 6.02 -6.90 6.82
CA VAL A 109 5.87 -7.75 8.03
C VAL A 109 5.26 -6.96 9.20
N GLN A 110 5.70 -5.72 9.37
CA GLN A 110 5.19 -4.84 10.42
C GLN A 110 3.74 -4.40 10.16
N MET A 111 3.32 -4.28 8.89
CA MET A 111 1.93 -4.04 8.52
C MET A 111 1.03 -5.25 8.82
N THR A 112 1.45 -6.47 8.48
CA THR A 112 0.67 -7.69 8.76
C THR A 112 0.51 -7.97 10.25
N LYS A 113 1.48 -7.57 11.08
CA LYS A 113 1.36 -7.64 12.54
C LYS A 113 0.34 -6.67 13.13
N ARG A 114 0.16 -5.50 12.52
CA ARG A 114 -0.73 -4.43 13.02
C ARG A 114 -2.13 -4.46 12.42
N TYR A 115 -2.30 -5.14 11.29
CA TYR A 115 -3.54 -5.10 10.52
C TYR A 115 -4.01 -6.50 10.12
N ASP A 116 -5.24 -6.83 10.51
CA ASP A 116 -5.88 -8.09 10.15
C ASP A 116 -6.43 -8.04 8.71
N PHE A 117 -5.61 -8.52 7.76
CA PHE A 117 -6.01 -8.63 6.36
C PHE A 117 -7.09 -9.70 6.10
N ASN A 118 -7.37 -10.59 7.06
CA ASN A 118 -8.39 -11.63 7.00
C ASN A 118 -9.70 -11.21 7.68
N ASN A 119 -9.81 -9.96 8.13
CA ASN A 119 -11.01 -9.47 8.81
C ASN A 119 -12.24 -9.54 7.89
N LYS A 120 -13.19 -10.43 8.23
CA LYS A 120 -14.43 -10.64 7.46
C LYS A 120 -15.49 -9.56 7.69
N LEU A 121 -15.39 -8.79 8.78
CA LEU A 121 -16.36 -7.76 9.13
C LEU A 121 -16.17 -6.47 8.33
N LEU A 122 -14.93 -6.08 8.01
CA LEU A 122 -14.63 -4.85 7.28
C LEU A 122 -15.26 -4.81 5.86
N PRO A 123 -15.23 -5.90 5.06
CA PRO A 123 -15.97 -5.97 3.81
C PRO A 123 -17.50 -5.84 3.99
N LEU A 124 -18.05 -6.45 5.05
CA LEU A 124 -19.48 -6.39 5.35
C LEU A 124 -19.91 -4.96 5.75
N LEU A 125 -19.10 -4.27 6.54
CA LEU A 125 -19.29 -2.86 6.89
C LEU A 125 -19.29 -1.96 5.65
N LYS A 126 -18.43 -2.23 4.67
CA LYS A 126 -18.41 -1.50 3.40
C LYS A 126 -19.74 -1.66 2.64
N PHE A 127 -20.29 -2.86 2.63
CA PHE A 127 -21.58 -3.13 1.98
C PHE A 127 -22.74 -2.44 2.69
N THR A 128 -22.83 -2.54 4.02
CA THR A 128 -23.91 -1.94 4.81
C THR A 128 -23.87 -0.41 4.78
N CYS A 129 -22.69 0.20 4.86
CA CYS A 129 -22.51 1.65 4.67
C CYS A 129 -23.00 2.11 3.29
N ARG A 130 -22.73 1.33 2.24
CA ARG A 130 -23.20 1.62 0.88
C ARG A 130 -24.72 1.57 0.80
N LEU A 131 -25.35 0.53 1.34
CA LEU A 131 -26.82 0.41 1.38
C LEU A 131 -27.47 1.54 2.17
N LYS A 132 -26.92 1.92 3.32
CA LYS A 132 -27.41 3.05 4.12
C LYS A 132 -27.35 4.36 3.33
N ARG A 133 -26.25 4.62 2.62
CA ARG A 133 -26.13 5.81 1.73
C ARG A 133 -27.15 5.76 0.59
N LEU A 134 -27.32 4.61 -0.08
CA LEU A 134 -28.32 4.44 -1.15
C LEU A 134 -29.74 4.67 -0.64
N SER A 135 -30.13 4.08 0.49
CA SER A 135 -31.46 4.28 1.09
C SER A 135 -31.72 5.73 1.49
N LYS A 136 -30.70 6.50 1.90
CA LYS A 136 -30.83 7.94 2.18
C LYS A 136 -31.01 8.73 0.89
N ALA A 137 -30.27 8.39 -0.17
CA ALA A 137 -30.40 9.04 -1.48
C ALA A 137 -31.79 8.82 -2.10
N VAL A 138 -32.32 7.58 -2.03
CA VAL A 138 -33.67 7.26 -2.50
C VAL A 138 -34.73 8.04 -1.69
N ARG A 139 -34.60 8.10 -0.36
CA ARG A 139 -35.51 8.89 0.49
C ARG A 139 -35.42 10.40 0.26
N GLY A 140 -34.24 10.92 -0.08
CA GLY A 140 -34.04 12.34 -0.40
C GLY A 140 -34.58 12.74 -1.78
N ASN A 141 -34.71 11.82 -2.72
CA ASN A 141 -35.25 12.09 -4.06
C ASN A 141 -36.78 12.09 -4.13
N ASN A 142 -37.47 11.59 -3.10
CA ASN A 142 -38.94 11.53 -3.04
C ASN A 142 -39.59 12.81 -2.47
N TYR A 143 -38.80 13.85 -2.17
CA TYR A 143 -39.30 15.18 -1.80
C TYR A 143 -38.92 16.21 -2.88
N ARG A 144 -39.55 16.11 -4.06
CA ARG A 144 -39.82 17.31 -4.85
C ARG A 144 -41.28 17.67 -4.62
N PRO A 145 -41.61 18.73 -3.88
CA PRO A 145 -42.99 19.18 -3.82
C PRO A 145 -43.38 19.60 -5.23
N PHE A 146 -44.32 18.87 -5.82
CA PHE A 146 -45.11 19.37 -6.93
C PHE A 146 -45.91 20.56 -6.38
N TYR A 147 -45.42 21.77 -6.60
CA TYR A 147 -46.27 22.95 -6.49
C TYR A 147 -46.90 23.19 -7.87
N PRO A 148 -48.24 23.30 -7.93
CA PRO A 148 -48.97 23.67 -9.14
C PRO A 148 -48.71 25.13 -9.56
#